data_AF-A0A5M6DJZ2-F1
#
_entry.id   AF-A0A5M6DJZ2-F1
#
_cell.length_a   1.000
_cell.length_b   1.000
_cell.length_c   1.000
_cell.angle_alpha   90.00
_cell.angle_beta   90.00
_cell.angle_gamma   90.00
#
_symmetry.space_group_name_H-M   'P 1'
#
loop_
_entity.id
_entity.type
_entity.pdbx_description
1 polymer ?
#
loop_
_entity_poly.entity_id
_entity_poly.type
_entity_poly.pdbx_seq_one_letter_code
_entity_poly.pdbx_strand_id
1 'polypeptide(L)'
;MKIKLLYVLAFIGMISMISKVIGFYQTEKLTRQYWDNCGKVKVGMTLKDARQIIGDLKYQYWSQDQESAEIIVKQGQNGVEYTLEYNMIFAGSDNMKLYFDPITLRVTKIFCGE
;
A
#
# COMPACT_ATOMS: atom_id res chain seq x y z
N MET A 1 -9.33 -21.18 -40.68
CA MET A 1 -9.71 -21.11 -39.24
C MET A 1 -8.56 -20.73 -38.31
N LYS A 2 -7.38 -21.36 -38.41
CA LYS A 2 -6.24 -21.12 -37.49
C LYS A 2 -5.75 -19.67 -37.43
N ILE A 3 -5.71 -18.97 -38.56
CA ILE A 3 -5.24 -17.57 -38.63
C ILE A 3 -6.19 -16.60 -37.90
N LYS A 4 -7.51 -16.79 -38.02
CA LYS A 4 -8.50 -15.95 -37.31
C LYS A 4 -8.42 -16.12 -35.79
N LEU A 5 -8.15 -17.34 -35.32
CA LEU A 5 -7.94 -17.64 -33.89
C LEU A 5 -6.69 -16.95 -33.34
N LEU A 6 -5.59 -16.92 -34.11
CA LEU A 6 -4.36 -16.22 -33.72
C LEU A 6 -4.59 -14.71 -33.52
N TYR A 7 -5.36 -14.06 -34.39
CA TYR A 7 -5.68 -12.63 -34.23
C TYR A 7 -6.54 -12.35 -32.99
N VAL A 8 -7.49 -13.24 -32.65
CA VAL A 8 -8.29 -13.10 -31.43
C VAL A 8 -7.41 -13.23 -30.19
N LEU A 9 -6.51 -14.21 -30.14
CA LEU A 9 -5.58 -14.37 -29.03
C LEU A 9 -4.62 -13.19 -28.90
N ALA A 10 -4.09 -12.67 -30.02
CA ALA A 10 -3.23 -11.48 -30.01
C ALA A 10 -3.97 -10.24 -29.50
N PHE A 11 -5.24 -10.07 -29.88
CA PHE A 11 -6.08 -8.96 -29.40
C PHE A 11 -6.36 -9.06 -27.89
N ILE A 12 -6.70 -10.24 -27.39
CA ILE A 12 -6.87 -10.48 -25.94
C ILE A 12 -5.55 -10.21 -25.20
N GLY A 13 -4.43 -10.66 -25.76
CA GLY A 13 -3.10 -10.40 -25.19
C GLY A 13 -2.79 -8.91 -25.09
N MET A 14 -3.11 -8.13 -26.14
CA MET A 14 -2.92 -6.68 -26.14
C MET A 14 -3.80 -5.98 -25.09
N ILE A 15 -5.08 -6.34 -24.98
CA ILE A 15 -5.98 -5.79 -23.95
C ILE A 15 -5.47 -6.13 -22.55
N SER A 16 -5.03 -7.37 -22.33
CA SER A 16 -4.48 -7.82 -21.06
C SER A 16 -3.20 -7.05 -20.68
N MET A 17 -2.34 -6.77 -21.66
CA MET A 17 -1.14 -5.96 -21.43
C MET A 17 -1.52 -4.52 -21.05
N ILE A 18 -2.46 -3.91 -21.76
CA ILE A 18 -2.93 -2.55 -21.47
C ILE A 18 -3.52 -2.47 -20.06
N SER A 19 -4.36 -3.43 -19.67
CA SER A 19 -4.95 -3.44 -18.33
C SER A 19 -3.90 -3.58 -17.22
N LYS A 20 -2.88 -4.42 -17.44
CA LYS A 20 -1.75 -4.55 -16.51
C LYS A 20 -0.92 -3.27 -16.40
N VAL A 21 -0.66 -2.59 -17.51
CA VAL A 21 0.05 -1.31 -17.53
C VAL A 21 -0.74 -0.24 -16.76
N ILE A 22 -2.05 -0.14 -17.00
CA ILE A 22 -2.91 0.81 -16.28
C ILE A 22 -2.92 0.53 -14.78
N GLY A 23 -3.09 -0.74 -14.38
CA GLY A 23 -3.05 -1.14 -12.98
C GLY A 23 -1.72 -0.77 -12.33
N PHE A 24 -0.60 -1.06 -12.99
CA PHE A 24 0.72 -0.66 -12.51
C PHE A 24 0.84 0.86 -12.29
N TYR A 25 0.39 1.68 -13.24
CA TYR A 25 0.43 3.14 -13.09
C TYR A 25 -0.44 3.65 -11.93
N GLN A 26 -1.60 3.05 -11.71
CA GLN A 26 -2.49 3.42 -10.61
C GLN A 26 -1.83 3.14 -9.27
N THR A 27 -1.27 1.94 -9.10
CA THR A 27 -0.72 1.56 -7.82
C THR A 27 0.65 2.18 -7.56
N GLU A 28 1.48 2.43 -8.58
CA GLU A 28 2.70 3.24 -8.45
C GLU A 28 2.39 4.67 -8.01
N LYS A 29 1.35 5.29 -8.58
CA LYS A 29 0.89 6.62 -8.16
C LYS A 29 0.45 6.62 -6.69
N LEU A 30 -0.21 5.56 -6.25
CA LEU A 30 -0.64 5.41 -4.86
C LEU A 30 0.54 5.23 -3.91
N THR A 31 1.49 4.34 -4.24
CA THR A 31 2.72 4.13 -3.49
C THR A 31 3.49 5.44 -3.32
N ARG A 32 3.65 6.22 -4.39
CA ARG A 32 4.28 7.56 -4.30
C ARG A 32 3.51 8.51 -3.39
N GLN A 33 2.18 8.50 -3.45
CA GLN A 33 1.36 9.31 -2.56
C GLN A 33 1.63 8.96 -1.08
N TYR A 34 1.71 7.67 -0.75
CA TYR A 34 2.03 7.21 0.61
C TYR A 34 3.42 7.65 1.05
N TRP A 35 4.42 7.46 0.19
CA TRP A 35 5.80 7.88 0.41
C TRP A 35 5.92 9.39 0.67
N ASP A 36 5.40 10.21 -0.25
CA ASP A 36 5.47 11.68 -0.18
C ASP A 36 4.75 12.24 1.05
N ASN A 37 3.71 11.55 1.52
CA ASN A 37 2.95 11.93 2.70
C ASN A 37 3.52 11.38 4.01
N CYS A 38 4.41 10.38 3.96
CA CYS A 38 4.98 9.78 5.17
C CYS A 38 5.66 10.82 6.07
N GLY A 39 6.44 11.74 5.48
CA GLY A 39 7.12 12.81 6.22
C GLY A 39 6.19 13.82 6.91
N LYS A 40 4.89 13.80 6.61
CA LYS A 40 3.87 14.67 7.22
C LYS A 40 3.27 14.04 8.49
N VAL A 41 3.39 12.73 8.67
CA VAL A 41 2.93 12.02 9.86
C VAL A 41 3.93 12.26 11.01
N LYS A 42 3.43 12.33 12.25
CA LYS A 42 4.25 12.51 13.45
C LYS A 42 3.90 11.50 14.53
N VAL A 43 4.91 11.12 15.31
CA VAL A 43 4.72 10.30 16.52
C VAL A 43 3.76 11.02 17.47
N GLY A 44 2.88 10.25 18.10
CA GLY A 44 1.82 10.72 18.99
C GLY A 44 0.50 11.08 18.30
N MET A 45 0.48 11.21 16.96
CA MET A 45 -0.78 11.38 16.21
C MET A 45 -1.69 10.17 16.42
N THR A 46 -3.01 10.39 16.35
CA THR A 46 -3.94 9.26 16.29
C THR A 46 -3.76 8.50 14.98
N LEU A 47 -4.02 7.20 15.01
CA LEU A 47 -3.91 6.34 13.85
C LEU A 47 -4.82 6.84 12.74
N LYS A 48 -6.02 7.32 13.08
CA LYS A 48 -6.97 7.90 12.12
C LYS A 48 -6.39 9.12 11.40
N ASP A 49 -5.80 10.07 12.13
CA ASP A 49 -5.24 11.28 11.54
C ASP A 49 -4.02 10.96 10.66
N ALA A 50 -3.15 10.06 11.14
CA ALA A 50 -1.99 9.58 10.37
C ALA A 50 -2.42 8.94 9.05
N ARG A 51 -3.42 8.07 9.10
CA ARG A 51 -4.08 7.43 7.96
C ARG A 51 -4.70 8.43 6.99
N GLN A 52 -5.35 9.46 7.51
CA GLN A 52 -5.90 10.55 6.71
C GLN A 52 -4.81 11.33 5.94
N ILE A 53 -3.70 11.62 6.62
CA ILE A 53 -2.56 12.36 6.05
C ILE A 53 -1.87 11.55 4.96
N ILE A 54 -1.65 10.26 5.19
CA ILE A 54 -1.13 9.33 4.17
C ILE A 54 -2.09 9.27 2.97
N GLY A 55 -3.38 9.34 3.27
CA GLY A 55 -4.47 9.27 2.31
C GLY A 55 -4.87 7.83 2.04
N ASP A 56 -4.82 6.97 3.06
CA ASP A 56 -5.26 5.57 2.99
C ASP A 56 -6.72 5.39 3.44
N LEU A 57 -7.29 6.34 4.19
CA LEU A 57 -8.66 6.24 4.73
C LEU A 57 -9.71 6.11 3.61
N LYS A 58 -9.45 6.69 2.43
CA LYS A 58 -10.30 6.54 1.24
C LYS A 58 -10.42 5.08 0.77
N TYR A 59 -9.54 4.20 1.23
CA TYR A 59 -9.49 2.77 0.93
C TYR A 59 -9.80 1.90 2.17
N GLN A 60 -10.25 2.50 3.29
CA GLN A 60 -10.47 1.82 4.56
C GLN A 60 -11.74 0.96 4.60
N TYR A 61 -12.71 1.27 3.76
CA TYR A 61 -13.87 0.41 3.56
C TYR A 61 -13.45 -0.64 2.53
N TRP A 62 -13.65 -1.92 2.84
CA TRP A 62 -13.25 -3.10 2.06
C TRP A 62 -11.83 -3.60 2.36
N SER A 63 -11.67 -4.26 3.52
CA SER A 63 -10.69 -5.34 3.66
C SER A 63 -11.04 -6.47 2.68
N GLN A 64 -10.67 -6.26 1.42
CA GLN A 64 -10.44 -7.22 0.33
C GLN A 64 -9.89 -6.52 -0.93
N ASP A 65 -9.84 -5.18 -0.97
CA ASP A 65 -9.21 -4.42 -2.06
C ASP A 65 -7.72 -4.13 -1.81
N GLN A 66 -6.93 -4.27 -2.87
CA GLN A 66 -5.49 -4.47 -2.90
C GLN A 66 -4.60 -3.28 -2.47
N GLU A 67 -5.17 -2.23 -1.87
CA GLU A 67 -4.53 -0.89 -1.86
C GLU A 67 -4.50 -0.14 -0.50
N SER A 68 -5.16 -0.61 0.57
CA SER A 68 -5.01 -0.05 1.93
C SER A 68 -3.81 -0.71 2.66
N ALA A 69 -3.26 -0.02 3.67
CA ALA A 69 -2.28 -0.63 4.56
C ALA A 69 -2.84 -1.88 5.25
N GLU A 70 -1.97 -2.89 5.37
CA GLU A 70 -2.21 -4.11 6.11
C GLU A 70 -1.76 -3.94 7.56
N ILE A 71 -2.53 -4.47 8.51
CA ILE A 71 -2.08 -4.53 9.91
C ILE A 71 -1.23 -5.78 10.08
N ILE A 72 0.05 -5.58 10.35
CA ILE A 72 0.99 -6.65 10.69
C ILE A 72 1.23 -6.64 12.19
N VAL A 73 1.14 -7.83 12.80
CA VAL A 73 1.44 -8.07 14.22
C VAL A 73 2.62 -9.01 14.28
N LYS A 74 3.71 -8.59 14.92
CA LYS A 74 4.94 -9.38 15.02
C LYS A 74 5.51 -9.35 16.43
N GLN A 75 6.17 -10.44 16.82
CA GLN A 75 6.94 -10.47 18.06
C GLN A 75 8.28 -9.75 17.84
N GLY A 76 8.42 -8.55 18.40
CA GLY A 76 9.67 -7.80 18.46
C GLY A 76 10.49 -8.14 19.70
N GLN A 77 11.67 -7.54 19.80
CA GLN A 77 12.58 -7.73 20.94
C GLN A 77 12.00 -7.21 22.27
N ASN A 78 11.14 -6.19 22.19
CA ASN A 78 10.54 -5.53 23.35
C ASN A 78 9.05 -5.89 23.55
N GLY A 79 8.58 -6.96 22.91
CA GLY A 79 7.18 -7.39 22.97
C GLY A 79 6.49 -7.38 21.61
N VAL A 80 5.16 -7.40 21.62
CA VAL A 80 4.35 -7.43 20.40
C VAL A 80 4.34 -6.04 19.75
N GLU A 81 4.73 -5.97 18.48
CA GLU A 81 4.70 -4.75 17.68
C GLU A 81 3.52 -4.79 16.70
N TYR A 82 2.79 -3.68 16.63
CA TYR A 82 1.68 -3.48 15.71
C TYR A 82 2.06 -2.43 14.69
N THR A 83 1.94 -2.79 13.41
CA THR A 83 2.32 -1.93 12.29
C THR A 83 1.22 -1.87 11.25
N LEU A 84 0.96 -0.68 10.71
CA LEU A 84 0.32 -0.52 9.41
C LEU A 84 1.40 -0.49 8.34
N GLU A 85 1.40 -1.47 7.46
CA GLU A 85 2.37 -1.61 6.38
C GLU A 85 1.74 -1.26 5.03
N TYR A 86 2.40 -0.37 4.29
CA TYR A 86 1.98 0.11 2.98
C TYR A 86 2.88 -0.50 1.90
N ASN A 87 2.28 -1.33 1.04
CA ASN A 87 3.03 -1.99 -0.03
C ASN A 87 3.63 -0.98 -1.01
N MET A 88 4.91 -1.16 -1.32
CA MET A 88 5.61 -0.44 -2.37
C MET A 88 5.89 -1.37 -3.54
N ILE A 89 5.48 -0.96 -4.75
CA ILE A 89 5.57 -1.81 -5.94
C ILE A 89 6.93 -1.73 -6.64
N PHE A 90 7.64 -0.62 -6.50
CA PHE A 90 8.86 -0.37 -7.27
C PHE A 90 10.03 0.07 -6.38
N ALA A 91 11.11 -0.72 -6.44
CA ALA A 91 12.45 -0.43 -5.93
C ALA A 91 12.64 -0.08 -4.43
N GLY A 92 11.58 -0.08 -3.62
CA GLY A 92 11.73 -0.02 -2.17
C GLY A 92 12.33 -1.33 -1.65
N SER A 93 13.48 -1.25 -1.00
CA SER A 93 14.05 -2.37 -0.25
C SER A 93 13.16 -2.80 0.92
N ASP A 94 12.34 -1.87 1.42
CA ASP A 94 11.56 -2.07 2.63
C ASP A 94 10.31 -1.19 2.65
N ASN A 95 9.14 -1.76 2.91
CA ASN A 95 7.84 -1.05 2.89
C ASN A 95 7.74 0.07 3.94
N MET A 96 6.95 1.10 3.62
CA MET A 96 6.56 2.12 4.61
C MET A 96 5.73 1.47 5.72
N LYS A 97 6.07 1.78 6.98
CA LYS A 97 5.43 1.22 8.18
C LYS A 97 5.10 2.32 9.19
N LEU A 98 3.87 2.34 9.67
CA LEU A 98 3.49 3.09 10.88
C LEU A 98 3.33 2.13 12.04
N TYR A 99 4.18 2.27 13.05
CA TYR A 99 4.03 1.54 14.30
C TYR A 99 3.03 2.28 15.18
N PHE A 100 2.17 1.53 15.87
CA PHE A 100 1.17 2.12 16.75
C PHE A 100 0.95 1.30 18.01
N ASP A 101 0.44 1.95 19.04
CA ASP A 101 -0.03 1.30 20.26
C ASP A 101 -1.47 0.81 20.03
N PRO A 102 -1.77 -0.49 20.20
CA PRO A 102 -3.09 -1.05 19.94
C PRO A 102 -4.17 -0.59 20.94
N ILE A 103 -3.78 -0.07 22.12
CA ILE A 103 -4.70 0.43 23.16
C ILE A 103 -5.04 1.89 22.89
N THR A 104 -4.02 2.74 22.72
CA THR A 104 -4.24 4.19 22.54
C THR A 104 -4.50 4.58 21.08
N LEU A 105 -4.23 3.68 20.14
CA LEU A 105 -4.29 3.92 18.69
C LEU A 105 -3.48 5.16 18.29
N ARG A 106 -2.31 5.33 18.90
CA ARG A 106 -1.38 6.42 18.57
C ARG A 106 -0.15 5.88 17.88
N VAL A 107 0.36 6.65 16.92
CA VAL A 107 1.60 6.35 16.22
C VAL A 107 2.77 6.44 17.20
N THR A 108 3.56 5.38 17.31
CA THR A 108 4.71 5.28 18.22
C THR A 108 6.04 5.40 17.47
N LYS A 109 6.08 4.98 16.20
CA LYS A 109 7.25 5.09 15.32
C LYS A 109 6.79 5.14 13.86
N ILE A 110 7.57 5.83 13.04
CA ILE A 110 7.32 5.99 11.61
C ILE A 110 8.55 5.49 10.86
N PHE A 111 8.33 4.71 9.82
CA PHE A 111 9.36 4.28 8.89
C PHE A 111 8.84 4.52 7.48
N CYS A 112 9.51 5.39 6.71
CA CYS A 112 9.02 5.79 5.39
C CYS A 112 9.44 4.85 4.25
N GLY A 113 10.19 3.79 4.54
CA GLY A 113 10.82 2.96 3.52
C GLY A 113 12.13 3.57 3.02
N GLU A 114 12.95 2.73 2.37
CA GLU A 114 14.15 3.08 1.61
C GLU A 114 14.13 2.37 0.26
#